data_AF-A0A3M1SWB2-F1
#
_entry.id   AF-A0A3M1SWB2-F1
#
_cell.length_a   1.000
_cell.length_b   1.000
_cell.length_c   1.000
_cell.angle_alpha   90.00
_cell.angle_beta   90.00
_cell.angle_gamma   90.00
#
_symmetry.space_group_name_H-M   'P 1'
#
loop_
_entity.id
_entity.type
_entity.pdbx_description
1 polymer ?
#
loop_
_entity_poly.entity_id
_entity_poly.type
_entity_poly.pdbx_seq_one_letter_code
_entity_poly.pdbx_strand_id
1 'polypeptide(L)'
;DIYAALPSMTGKLELEYEGELIGAVKLSKDLIKRACNVIFEGFFLGIDFSSVVHWFDEGNKILLNEMASTDECLNLLSQVPQLIDTVCLPLDIAHEDKQRVVSACEFALEGLYAQNKISRNEEGGYEAITKAKRDRRGMIYEDFSDVEGYN
;
A
#
# COMPACT_ATOMS: atom_id res chain seq x y z
N ASP A 1 6.75 9.80 2.22
CA ASP A 1 6.92 8.38 1.88
C ASP A 1 6.90 7.50 3.14
N ILE A 2 6.05 6.47 3.15
CA ILE A 2 5.89 5.48 4.25
C ILE A 2 7.11 4.56 4.38
N TYR A 3 7.78 4.23 3.27
CA TYR A 3 8.93 3.33 3.24
C TYR A 3 10.25 4.03 3.59
N ALA A 4 10.27 5.36 3.67
CA ALA A 4 11.41 6.11 4.22
C ALA A 4 11.72 5.71 5.69
N ALA A 5 10.77 5.07 6.40
CA ALA A 5 10.97 4.54 7.74
C ALA A 5 11.78 3.21 7.77
N LEU A 6 11.94 2.51 6.65
CA LEU A 6 12.59 1.19 6.57
C LEU A 6 13.99 1.15 7.20
N PRO A 7 14.92 2.10 6.92
CA PRO A 7 16.27 2.04 7.50
C PRO A 7 16.28 2.06 9.03
N SER A 8 15.34 2.80 9.63
CA SER A 8 15.20 2.88 11.09
C SER A 8 14.63 1.61 11.70
N MET A 9 13.79 0.88 10.97
CA MET A 9 13.20 -0.39 11.40
C MET A 9 14.21 -1.54 11.29
N THR A 10 14.88 -1.66 10.15
CA THR A 10 15.84 -2.75 9.91
C THR A 10 17.09 -2.62 10.79
N GLY A 11 17.58 -1.40 11.04
CA GLY A 11 18.77 -1.19 11.89
C GLY A 11 18.58 -1.57 13.35
N LYS A 12 17.35 -1.56 13.89
CA LYS A 12 17.05 -2.07 15.23
C LYS A 12 16.80 -3.59 15.25
N LEU A 13 16.22 -4.14 14.17
CA LEU A 13 15.92 -5.57 14.05
C LEU A 13 17.17 -6.41 13.78
N GLU A 14 18.16 -5.89 13.05
CA GLU A 14 19.44 -6.56 12.80
C GLU A 14 20.31 -6.71 14.06
N LEU A 15 20.09 -5.88 15.09
CA LEU A 15 20.85 -5.92 16.34
C LEU A 15 20.38 -7.03 17.31
N GLU A 16 19.26 -7.70 17.04
CA GLU A 16 18.70 -8.74 17.92
C GLU A 16 18.77 -10.16 17.33
N TYR A 17 19.22 -10.35 16.08
CA TYR A 17 19.12 -11.64 15.39
C TYR A 17 20.40 -12.05 14.64
N GLU A 18 21.23 -12.87 15.28
CA GLU A 18 22.25 -13.68 14.59
C GLU A 18 21.63 -15.03 14.19
N GLY A 19 21.39 -15.30 12.90
CA GLY A 19 21.25 -16.70 12.46
C GLY A 19 20.46 -17.00 11.18
N GLU A 20 19.36 -16.30 10.88
CA GLU A 20 18.55 -16.63 9.70
C GLU A 20 18.32 -15.45 8.76
N LEU A 21 18.99 -15.51 7.61
CA LEU A 21 19.00 -14.54 6.51
C LEU A 21 17.69 -14.51 5.69
N ILE A 22 16.52 -14.68 6.32
CA ILE A 22 15.24 -14.26 5.72
C ILE A 22 14.86 -12.88 6.25
N GLY A 23 15.73 -11.93 5.91
CA GLY A 23 15.47 -10.54 5.51
C GLY A 23 14.63 -9.66 6.44
N ALA A 24 15.28 -8.97 7.38
CA ALA A 24 14.71 -7.86 8.15
C ALA A 24 13.93 -6.84 7.27
N VAL A 25 14.37 -6.64 6.03
CA VAL A 25 13.67 -5.82 5.02
C VAL A 25 12.29 -6.37 4.67
N LYS A 26 12.16 -7.68 4.44
CA LYS A 26 10.88 -8.33 4.13
C LYS A 26 9.93 -8.21 5.31
N LEU A 27 10.40 -8.52 6.51
CA LEU A 27 9.61 -8.38 7.74
C LEU A 27 9.15 -6.93 7.96
N SER A 28 10.04 -5.95 7.74
CA SER A 28 9.69 -4.53 7.88
C SER A 28 8.62 -4.10 6.86
N LYS A 29 8.75 -4.54 5.60
CA LYS A 29 7.73 -4.29 4.56
C LYS A 29 6.40 -4.95 4.90
N ASP A 30 6.41 -6.16 5.43
CA ASP A 30 5.20 -6.87 5.86
C ASP A 30 4.55 -6.17 7.06
N LEU A 31 5.34 -5.66 8.01
CA LEU A 31 4.83 -4.90 9.14
C LEU A 31 4.20 -3.57 8.69
N ILE A 32 4.87 -2.83 7.79
CA ILE A 32 4.31 -1.62 7.18
C ILE A 32 2.99 -1.95 6.49
N LYS A 33 2.95 -2.99 5.65
CA LYS A 33 1.74 -3.39 4.93
C LYS A 33 0.59 -3.70 5.89
N ARG A 34 0.85 -4.44 6.98
CA ARG A 34 -0.16 -4.74 8.01
C ARG A 34 -0.65 -3.48 8.72
N ALA A 35 0.26 -2.58 9.10
CA ALA A 35 -0.10 -1.32 9.74
C ALA A 35 -0.96 -0.44 8.81
N CYS A 36 -0.57 -0.32 7.54
CA CYS A 36 -1.36 0.36 6.52
C CYS A 36 -2.76 -0.24 6.40
N ASN A 37 -2.91 -1.58 6.40
CA ASN A 37 -4.22 -2.22 6.35
C ASN A 37 -5.13 -1.79 7.52
N VAL A 38 -4.60 -1.87 8.74
CA VAL A 38 -5.36 -1.55 9.97
C VAL A 38 -5.82 -0.09 9.97
N ILE A 39 -4.91 0.84 9.64
CA ILE A 39 -5.25 2.26 9.64
C ILE A 39 -6.19 2.59 8.47
N PHE A 40 -5.99 1.97 7.30
CA PHE A 40 -6.83 2.18 6.13
C PHE A 40 -8.27 1.73 6.39
N GLU A 41 -8.47 0.54 6.99
CA GLU A 41 -9.79 0.05 7.38
C GLU A 41 -10.48 0.98 8.39
N GLY A 42 -9.72 1.62 9.29
CA GLY A 42 -10.26 2.57 10.26
C GLY A 42 -10.79 3.86 9.63
N PHE A 43 -10.05 4.45 8.70
CA PHE A 43 -10.44 5.73 8.07
C PHE A 43 -11.41 5.56 6.89
N PHE A 44 -11.30 4.46 6.15
CA PHE A 44 -11.99 4.27 4.87
C PHE A 44 -13.06 3.16 4.91
N LEU A 45 -13.57 2.82 6.09
CA LEU A 45 -14.64 1.84 6.23
C LEU A 45 -15.87 2.26 5.41
N GLY A 46 -16.29 1.41 4.47
CA GLY A 46 -17.47 1.65 3.63
C GLY A 46 -17.25 2.66 2.49
N ILE A 47 -16.03 3.16 2.31
CA ILE A 47 -15.67 4.03 1.19
C ILE A 47 -15.40 3.18 -0.06
N ASP A 48 -15.97 3.59 -1.19
CA ASP A 48 -15.83 2.86 -2.45
C ASP A 48 -14.59 3.34 -3.24
N PHE A 49 -13.65 2.41 -3.44
CA PHE A 49 -12.47 2.61 -4.29
C PHE A 49 -12.56 1.86 -5.63
N SER A 50 -13.74 1.37 -6.03
CA SER A 50 -13.91 0.56 -7.23
C SER A 50 -13.44 1.27 -8.50
N SER A 51 -13.69 2.57 -8.65
CA SER A 51 -13.20 3.36 -9.79
C SER A 51 -11.67 3.45 -9.81
N VAL A 52 -11.04 3.61 -8.65
CA VAL A 52 -9.57 3.63 -8.52
C VAL A 52 -8.98 2.27 -8.92
N VAL A 53 -9.52 1.17 -8.40
CA VAL A 53 -9.05 -0.18 -8.71
C VAL A 53 -9.26 -0.51 -10.19
N HIS A 54 -10.42 -0.16 -10.76
CA HIS A 54 -10.72 -0.36 -12.18
C HIS A 54 -9.70 0.36 -13.08
N TRP A 55 -9.34 1.59 -12.74
CA TRP A 55 -8.35 2.35 -13.50
C TRP A 55 -7.00 1.64 -13.58
N PHE A 56 -6.54 1.01 -12.48
CA PHE A 56 -5.34 0.17 -12.54
C PHE A 56 -5.55 -1.10 -13.37
N ASP A 57 -6.70 -1.76 -13.22
CA ASP A 57 -7.05 -2.98 -13.97
C ASP A 57 -7.10 -2.76 -15.50
N GLU A 58 -7.34 -1.53 -15.95
CA GLU A 58 -7.21 -1.12 -17.37
C GLU A 58 -5.75 -1.07 -17.88
N GLY A 59 -4.78 -1.34 -17.01
CA GLY A 59 -3.35 -1.40 -17.34
C GLY A 59 -2.59 -0.11 -17.03
N ASN A 60 -3.25 0.90 -16.46
CA ASN A 60 -2.60 2.13 -16.04
C ASN A 60 -1.68 1.90 -14.83
N LYS A 61 -0.69 2.77 -14.66
CA LYS A 61 0.32 2.69 -13.60
C LYS A 61 0.64 4.06 -13.06
N ILE A 62 1.03 4.11 -11.79
CA ILE A 62 1.61 5.30 -11.17
C ILE A 62 2.93 4.95 -10.55
N LEU A 63 3.96 5.74 -10.82
CA LEU A 63 5.22 5.72 -10.10
C LEU A 63 5.42 7.09 -9.45
N LEU A 64 5.36 7.13 -8.12
CA LEU A 64 5.66 8.33 -7.36
C LEU A 64 7.15 8.31 -7.05
N ASN A 65 7.91 9.17 -7.74
CA ASN A 65 9.35 9.30 -7.52
C ASN A 65 9.58 10.11 -6.24
N GLU A 66 10.46 9.64 -5.34
CA GLU A 66 10.82 10.35 -4.11
C GLU A 66 11.42 11.75 -4.35
N MET A 67 11.99 11.98 -5.54
CA MET A 67 12.54 13.27 -5.94
C MET A 67 11.51 14.19 -6.65
N ALA A 68 10.29 13.72 -6.89
CA ALA A 68 9.25 14.51 -7.53
C ALA A 68 8.74 15.60 -6.59
N SER A 69 8.43 16.77 -7.17
CA SER A 69 7.76 17.85 -6.47
C SER A 69 6.30 17.48 -6.14
N THR A 70 5.70 18.17 -5.16
CA THR A 70 4.29 17.98 -4.79
C THR A 70 3.36 18.18 -5.99
N ASP A 71 3.64 19.17 -6.85
CA ASP A 71 2.82 19.43 -8.04
C ASP A 71 2.95 18.32 -9.09
N GLU A 72 4.14 17.74 -9.29
CA GLU A 72 4.31 16.58 -10.17
C GLU A 72 3.54 15.36 -9.65
N CYS A 73 3.60 15.09 -8.34
CA CYS A 73 2.83 14.02 -7.72
C CYS A 73 1.32 14.24 -7.90
N LEU A 74 0.81 15.46 -7.69
CA LEU A 74 -0.60 15.78 -7.90
C LEU A 74 -1.03 15.61 -9.37
N ASN A 75 -0.17 15.98 -10.32
CA ASN A 75 -0.45 15.78 -11.74
C ASN A 75 -0.55 14.30 -12.11
N LEU A 76 0.20 13.42 -11.45
CA LEU A 76 0.06 11.96 -11.62
C LEU A 76 -1.21 11.45 -10.94
N LEU A 77 -1.43 11.81 -9.68
CA LEU A 77 -2.54 11.33 -8.86
C LEU A 77 -3.91 11.79 -9.39
N SER A 78 -3.99 12.98 -9.99
CA SER A 78 -5.22 13.50 -10.61
C SER A 78 -5.67 12.73 -11.86
N GLN A 79 -4.80 11.88 -12.43
CA GLN A 79 -5.18 10.98 -13.53
C GLN A 79 -6.01 9.79 -13.04
N VAL A 80 -5.95 9.47 -11.74
CA VAL A 80 -6.73 8.39 -11.14
C VAL A 80 -8.12 8.91 -10.80
N PRO A 81 -9.19 8.38 -11.43
CA PRO A 81 -10.54 8.85 -11.22
C PRO A 81 -10.95 8.77 -9.75
N GLN A 82 -11.51 9.88 -9.24
CA GLN A 82 -12.07 10.01 -7.89
C GLN A 82 -11.07 9.83 -6.73
N LEU A 83 -9.79 9.50 -6.97
CA LEU A 83 -8.83 9.22 -5.90
C LEU A 83 -8.72 10.37 -4.89
N ILE A 84 -8.48 11.59 -5.37
CA ILE A 84 -8.27 12.76 -4.52
C ILE A 84 -9.52 13.06 -3.68
N ASP A 85 -10.70 13.09 -4.31
CA ASP A 85 -11.96 13.40 -3.62
C ASP A 85 -12.30 12.32 -2.58
N THR A 86 -12.08 11.05 -2.93
CA THR A 86 -12.33 9.90 -2.05
C THR A 86 -11.42 9.90 -0.81
N VAL A 87 -10.18 10.43 -0.91
CA VAL A 87 -9.28 10.51 0.25
C VAL A 87 -9.47 11.77 1.08
N CYS A 88 -9.78 12.91 0.47
CA CYS A 88 -9.90 14.19 1.16
C CYS A 88 -11.06 14.21 2.15
N LEU A 89 -12.22 13.66 1.77
CA LEU A 89 -13.43 13.74 2.58
C LEU A 89 -13.32 12.99 3.93
N PRO A 90 -12.90 11.70 3.99
CA PRO A 90 -12.82 10.98 5.27
C PRO A 90 -11.70 11.46 6.19
N LEU A 91 -10.68 12.12 5.63
CA LEU A 91 -9.51 12.60 6.37
C LEU A 91 -9.61 14.09 6.74
N ASP A 92 -10.69 14.77 6.36
CA ASP A 92 -10.88 16.22 6.56
C ASP A 92 -9.69 17.05 6.03
N ILE A 93 -9.27 16.75 4.80
CA ILE A 93 -8.14 17.42 4.13
C ILE A 93 -8.68 18.38 3.08
N ALA A 94 -8.35 19.67 3.23
CA ALA A 94 -8.62 20.68 2.23
C ALA A 94 -7.79 20.44 0.95
N HIS A 95 -8.41 20.59 -0.22
CA HIS A 95 -7.76 20.33 -1.52
C HIS A 95 -6.56 21.26 -1.78
N GLU A 96 -6.53 22.43 -1.15
CA GLU A 96 -5.44 23.40 -1.25
C GLU A 96 -4.19 22.95 -0.47
N ASP A 97 -4.33 22.06 0.52
CA ASP A 97 -3.20 21.47 1.24
C ASP A 97 -2.57 20.34 0.41
N LYS A 98 -1.95 20.75 -0.70
CA LYS A 98 -1.36 19.88 -1.72
C LYS A 98 -0.47 18.78 -1.12
N GLN A 99 0.33 19.11 -0.11
CA GLN A 99 1.24 18.16 0.52
C GLN A 99 0.47 17.07 1.27
N ARG A 100 -0.54 17.45 2.05
CA ARG A 100 -1.41 16.47 2.71
C ARG A 100 -2.22 15.66 1.74
N VAL A 101 -2.71 16.25 0.65
CA VAL A 101 -3.43 15.52 -0.41
C VAL A 101 -2.55 14.44 -1.02
N VAL A 102 -1.30 14.75 -1.38
CA VAL A 102 -0.34 13.75 -1.90
C VAL A 102 -0.12 12.64 -0.89
N SER A 103 0.17 12.97 0.36
CA SER A 103 0.38 11.96 1.42
C SER A 103 -0.85 11.10 1.67
N ALA A 104 -2.06 11.67 1.61
CA ALA A 104 -3.31 10.95 1.76
C ALA A 104 -3.58 9.99 0.59
N CYS A 105 -3.31 10.43 -0.63
CA CYS A 105 -3.40 9.57 -1.82
C CYS A 105 -2.40 8.41 -1.75
N GLU A 106 -1.15 8.69 -1.40
CA GLU A 106 -0.12 7.66 -1.16
C GLU A 106 -0.58 6.64 -0.14
N PHE A 107 -1.09 7.11 1.01
CA PHE A 107 -1.60 6.25 2.06
C PHE A 107 -2.77 5.37 1.59
N ALA A 108 -3.71 5.93 0.82
CA ALA A 108 -4.83 5.17 0.28
C ALA A 108 -4.37 4.11 -0.73
N LEU A 109 -3.41 4.42 -1.60
CA LEU A 109 -2.83 3.45 -2.53
C LEU A 109 -2.08 2.33 -1.78
N GLU A 110 -1.35 2.65 -0.71
CA GLU A 110 -0.74 1.64 0.17
C GLU A 110 -1.80 0.77 0.86
N GLY A 111 -2.93 1.35 1.28
CA GLY A 111 -4.06 0.61 1.85
C GLY A 111 -4.69 -0.36 0.84
N LEU A 112 -4.90 0.09 -0.40
CA LEU A 112 -5.37 -0.79 -1.49
C LEU A 112 -4.37 -1.89 -1.82
N TYR A 113 -3.07 -1.60 -1.77
CA TYR A 113 -2.02 -2.62 -1.89
C TYR A 113 -2.06 -3.60 -0.70
N ALA A 114 -2.28 -3.09 0.52
CA ALA A 114 -2.39 -3.87 1.75
C ALA A 114 -3.55 -4.87 1.69
N GLN A 115 -4.71 -4.42 1.19
CA GLN A 115 -5.90 -5.24 0.93
C GLN A 115 -5.78 -6.15 -0.31
N ASN A 116 -4.63 -6.14 -0.99
CA ASN A 116 -4.40 -6.85 -2.25
C ASN A 116 -5.50 -6.54 -3.28
N LYS A 117 -5.86 -5.26 -3.43
CA LYS A 117 -6.72 -4.73 -4.51
C LYS A 117 -5.90 -4.24 -5.70
N ILE A 118 -4.72 -3.69 -5.43
CA ILE A 118 -3.69 -3.33 -6.41
C ILE A 118 -2.35 -3.98 -6.04
N SER A 119 -1.34 -3.85 -6.90
CA SER A 119 0.03 -4.32 -6.65
C SER A 119 1.00 -3.14 -6.54
N ARG A 120 2.08 -3.33 -5.78
CA ARG A 120 3.22 -2.42 -5.69
C ARG A 120 4.48 -3.15 -6.17
N ASN A 121 5.23 -2.56 -7.08
CA ASN A 121 6.47 -3.12 -7.60
C ASN A 121 7.68 -2.71 -6.74
N GLU A 122 8.88 -3.20 -7.09
CA GLU A 122 10.10 -2.92 -6.32
C GLU A 122 10.55 -1.46 -6.41
N GLU A 123 10.22 -0.77 -7.50
CA GLU A 123 10.49 0.66 -7.72
C GLU A 123 9.48 1.57 -6.97
N GLY A 124 8.47 0.99 -6.32
CA GLY A 124 7.43 1.72 -5.61
C GLY A 124 6.27 2.20 -6.47
N GLY A 125 6.18 1.71 -7.70
CA GLY A 125 5.04 1.94 -8.59
C GLY A 125 3.84 1.06 -8.26
N TYR A 126 2.65 1.64 -8.42
CA TYR A 126 1.35 0.98 -8.30
C TYR A 126 0.82 0.54 -9.66
N GLU A 127 0.28 -0.67 -9.71
CA GLU A 127 -0.27 -1.27 -10.92
C GLU A 127 -1.35 -2.32 -10.59
N ALA A 128 -2.02 -2.85 -11.61
CA ALA A 128 -2.95 -3.96 -11.44
C ALA A 128 -2.29 -5.19 -10.81
N ILE A 129 -3.11 -6.00 -10.14
CA ILE A 129 -2.68 -7.32 -9.68
C ILE A 129 -2.58 -8.27 -10.87
N THR A 130 -1.45 -8.97 -10.98
CA THR A 130 -1.29 -10.01 -12.00
C THR A 130 -2.26 -11.18 -11.79
N LYS A 131 -2.70 -11.85 -12.88
CA LYS A 131 -3.60 -13.01 -12.81
C LYS A 131 -3.09 -14.11 -11.85
N ALA A 132 -1.79 -14.40 -11.85
CA ALA A 132 -1.18 -15.37 -10.94
C ALA A 132 -1.29 -14.97 -9.45
N LYS A 133 -1.28 -13.67 -9.15
CA LYS A 133 -1.46 -13.15 -7.78
C LYS A 133 -2.94 -13.08 -7.38
N ARG A 134 -3.86 -12.95 -8.34
CA ARG A 134 -5.31 -13.14 -8.13
C ARG A 134 -5.67 -14.60 -7.82
N ASP A 135 -5.08 -15.57 -8.54
CA ASP A 135 -5.37 -17.00 -8.34
C ASP A 135 -4.97 -17.51 -6.96
N ARG A 136 -3.82 -17.04 -6.43
CA ARG A 136 -3.43 -17.31 -5.03
C ARG A 136 -4.46 -16.79 -4.01
N ARG A 137 -5.30 -15.81 -4.33
CA ARG A 137 -6.41 -15.38 -3.44
C ARG A 137 -7.54 -16.41 -3.36
N GLY A 138 -7.74 -17.20 -4.41
CA GLY A 138 -8.69 -18.31 -4.39
C GLY A 138 -8.21 -19.49 -3.52
N MET A 139 -6.90 -19.58 -3.29
CA MET A 139 -6.26 -20.67 -2.53
C MET A 139 -6.01 -20.35 -1.06
N ILE A 140 -6.01 -19.08 -0.62
CA ILE A 140 -5.76 -18.67 0.78
C ILE A 140 -7.01 -18.69 1.68
N TYR A 141 -8.19 -19.03 1.14
CA TYR A 141 -9.41 -19.23 1.93
C TYR A 141 -9.63 -20.71 2.32
N GLU A 142 -8.72 -21.60 1.94
CA GLU A 142 -8.64 -22.93 2.53
C GLU A 142 -7.38 -22.97 3.38
N ASP A 143 -7.58 -23.19 4.68
CA ASP A 143 -6.57 -23.54 5.67
C ASP A 143 -5.85 -22.40 6.41
N PHE A 144 -6.54 -21.90 7.44
CA PHE A 144 -5.91 -21.38 8.67
C PHE A 144 -6.41 -22.15 9.90
N SER A 145 -6.78 -23.43 9.74
CA SER A 145 -7.19 -24.30 10.85
C SER A 145 -6.11 -25.31 11.28
N ASP A 146 -5.06 -25.54 10.48
CA ASP A 146 -4.00 -26.48 10.87
C ASP A 146 -2.95 -25.87 11.80
N VAL A 147 -3.42 -25.41 12.97
CA VAL A 147 -2.59 -25.11 14.14
C VAL A 147 -2.55 -26.30 15.09
N GLU A 148 -2.32 -27.51 14.59
CA GLU A 148 -1.88 -28.65 15.41
C GLU A 148 -0.88 -29.50 14.62
N GLY A 149 0.40 -29.27 14.87
CA GLY A 149 1.46 -30.01 14.18
C GLY A 149 2.88 -29.71 14.64
N TYR A 150 3.08 -29.43 15.93
CA TYR A 150 4.41 -29.54 16.54
C TYR A 150 4.30 -30.41 17.79
N ASN A 151 4.50 -31.71 17.60
CA ASN A 151 4.99 -32.66 18.59
C ASN A 151 6.04 -33.53 17.90
#